data_AF-A0A849U8Y5-F1
#
_entry.id   AF-A0A849U8Y5-F1
#
_cell.length_a   1.000
_cell.length_b   1.000
_cell.length_c   1.000
_cell.angle_alpha   90.00
_cell.angle_beta   90.00
_cell.angle_gamma   90.00
#
_symmetry.space_group_name_H-M   'P 1'
#
loop_
_entity.id
_entity.type
_entity.pdbx_description
1 polymer ?
#
loop_
_entity_poly.entity_id
_entity_poly.type
_entity_poly.pdbx_seq_one_letter_code
_entity_poly.pdbx_strand_id
1 'polypeptide(L)'
;QIDQYKTQLLQYENMLKNTVAPAAYVWDQATTTMNKLRSSIDTLNYYKTTLGGVDSYLSKFKDTAAYRDSPCYSISGCTDAEWAAMKDSERLGSESQKKATDALFKGLDEQQNAMQSDASQLESLQKAAQTATGQMEAISYANQLASHQANQLLQIRGLLISQQNAIATRNQALADREAKEAASAAQLRSGKFVKSSAKSW
;
A
#
# COMPACT_ATOMS: atom_id res chain seq x y z
N GLN A 1 4.34 -10.97 -7.88
CA GLN A 1 4.91 -9.62 -7.64
C GLN A 1 5.73 -9.54 -6.35
N ILE A 2 5.29 -10.11 -5.21
CA ILE A 2 6.09 -10.13 -3.96
C ILE A 2 7.46 -10.79 -4.14
N ASP A 3 7.53 -11.91 -4.86
CA ASP A 3 8.80 -12.62 -5.10
C ASP A 3 9.79 -11.80 -5.95
N GLN A 4 9.30 -10.99 -6.89
CA GLN A 4 10.14 -10.08 -7.67
C GLN A 4 10.79 -8.99 -6.80
N TYR A 5 10.14 -8.55 -5.73
CA TYR A 5 10.72 -7.58 -4.79
C TYR A 5 11.87 -8.22 -4.02
N LYS A 6 11.67 -9.45 -3.56
CA LYS A 6 12.70 -10.20 -2.84
C LYS A 6 13.96 -10.41 -3.70
N THR A 7 13.78 -10.75 -4.98
CA THR A 7 14.91 -10.89 -5.91
C THR A 7 15.65 -9.58 -6.15
N GLN A 8 14.94 -8.45 -6.33
CA GLN A 8 15.59 -7.15 -6.50
C GLN A 8 16.35 -6.70 -5.25
N LEU A 9 15.81 -6.96 -4.06
CA LEU A 9 16.51 -6.68 -2.81
C LEU A 9 17.79 -7.51 -2.67
N LEU A 10 17.75 -8.80 -3.03
CA LEU A 10 18.94 -9.66 -3.02
C LEU A 10 20.00 -9.21 -4.04
N GLN A 11 19.59 -8.76 -5.22
CA GLN A 11 20.49 -8.19 -6.21
C GLN A 11 21.14 -6.90 -5.69
N TYR A 12 20.35 -6.03 -5.07
CA TYR A 12 20.85 -4.81 -4.46
C TYR A 12 21.83 -5.09 -3.32
N GLU A 13 21.51 -6.02 -2.41
CA GLU A 13 22.42 -6.47 -1.35
C GLU A 13 23.75 -7.00 -1.90
N ASN A 14 23.72 -7.75 -3.00
CA ASN A 14 24.94 -8.23 -3.65
C ASN A 14 25.78 -7.11 -4.27
N MET A 15 25.14 -6.07 -4.84
CA MET A 15 25.88 -4.90 -5.34
C MET A 15 26.57 -4.13 -4.21
N LEU A 16 25.91 -3.99 -3.05
CA LEU A 16 26.50 -3.37 -1.85
C LEU A 16 27.73 -4.13 -1.36
N LYS A 17 27.65 -5.47 -1.31
CA LYS A 17 28.77 -6.33 -0.88
C LYS A 17 30.00 -6.21 -1.78
N ASN A 18 29.82 -5.90 -3.06
CA ASN A 18 30.89 -5.83 -4.06
C ASN A 18 31.44 -4.40 -4.28
N THR A 19 31.03 -3.42 -3.47
CA THR A 19 31.50 -2.03 -3.57
C THR A 19 32.68 -1.78 -2.62
N VAL A 20 33.75 -1.13 -3.11
CA VAL A 20 35.05 -0.99 -2.40
C VAL A 20 35.17 0.31 -1.56
N ALA A 21 34.17 1.18 -1.60
CA ALA A 21 34.12 2.45 -0.84
C ALA A 21 33.68 2.23 0.63
N PRO A 22 33.70 3.23 1.54
CA PRO A 22 33.34 3.01 2.94
C PRO A 22 31.92 2.46 3.03
N ALA A 23 31.83 1.14 3.27
CA ALA A 23 30.60 0.36 3.15
C ALA A 23 29.46 0.90 4.01
N ALA A 24 29.78 1.68 5.06
CA ALA A 24 28.84 2.26 6.01
C ALA A 24 27.77 3.17 5.37
N TYR A 25 28.14 4.09 4.47
CA TYR A 25 27.18 5.05 3.91
C TYR A 25 26.17 4.38 2.95
N VAL A 26 26.65 3.48 2.08
CA VAL A 26 25.79 2.77 1.13
C VAL A 26 24.89 1.76 1.85
N TRP A 27 25.35 1.19 2.96
CA TRP A 27 24.54 0.31 3.82
C TRP A 27 23.41 1.03 4.54
N ASP A 28 23.64 2.24 5.04
CA ASP A 28 22.61 3.01 5.75
C ASP A 28 21.47 3.42 4.80
N GLN A 29 21.83 3.84 3.58
CA GLN A 29 20.86 4.12 2.51
C GLN A 29 20.07 2.89 2.09
N ALA A 30 20.75 1.76 1.97
CA ALA A 30 20.10 0.50 1.65
C ALA A 30 19.09 0.06 2.72
N THR A 31 19.48 0.19 3.99
CA THR A 31 18.62 -0.12 5.14
C THR A 31 17.39 0.77 5.14
N THR A 32 17.56 2.06 4.90
CA THR A 32 16.47 3.03 4.79
C THR A 32 15.49 2.65 3.67
N THR A 33 15.99 2.35 2.47
CA THR A 33 15.15 1.94 1.33
C THR A 33 14.45 0.59 1.58
N MET A 34 15.10 -0.36 2.26
CA MET A 34 14.46 -1.60 2.69
C MET A 34 13.33 -1.36 3.70
N ASN A 35 13.52 -0.44 4.63
CA ASN A 35 12.49 -0.05 5.60
C ASN A 35 11.28 0.61 4.89
N LYS A 36 11.51 1.44 3.86
CA LYS A 36 10.45 2.00 2.99
C LYS A 36 9.62 0.92 2.31
N LEU A 37 10.31 -0.08 1.72
CA LEU A 37 9.64 -1.23 1.10
C LEU A 37 8.84 -2.04 2.13
N ARG A 38 9.38 -2.22 3.34
CA ARG A 38 8.70 -2.92 4.42
C ARG A 38 7.44 -2.20 4.90
N SER A 39 7.47 -0.88 5.08
CA SER A 39 6.29 -0.13 5.53
C SER A 39 5.14 -0.19 4.51
N SER A 40 5.47 -0.23 3.21
CA SER A 40 4.49 -0.44 2.14
C SER A 40 3.89 -1.86 2.18
N ILE A 41 4.70 -2.86 2.52
CA ILE A 41 4.25 -4.26 2.75
C ILE A 41 3.45 -4.39 4.05
N ASP A 42 3.67 -3.52 5.04
CA ASP A 42 3.05 -3.66 6.35
C ASP A 42 1.52 -3.52 6.34
N THR A 43 0.93 -2.91 5.31
CA THR A 43 -0.53 -2.94 5.12
C THR A 43 -1.03 -4.36 4.81
N LEU A 44 -0.32 -5.10 3.94
CA LEU A 44 -0.63 -6.51 3.66
C LEU A 44 -0.31 -7.40 4.86
N ASN A 45 0.77 -7.12 5.59
CA ASN A 45 1.06 -7.84 6.84
C ASN A 45 -0.05 -7.61 7.87
N TYR A 46 -0.53 -6.38 8.02
CA TYR A 46 -1.67 -6.06 8.88
C TYR A 46 -2.90 -6.93 8.56
N TYR A 47 -3.24 -7.10 7.29
CA TYR A 47 -4.35 -8.00 6.91
C TYR A 47 -4.05 -9.48 7.18
N LYS A 48 -2.83 -9.93 6.89
CA LYS A 48 -2.43 -11.31 7.18
C LYS A 48 -2.47 -11.64 8.67
N THR A 49 -2.01 -10.73 9.53
CA THR A 49 -1.94 -10.96 10.98
C THR A 49 -3.28 -10.71 11.67
N THR A 50 -4.02 -9.68 11.26
CA THR A 50 -5.25 -9.26 11.96
C THR A 50 -6.48 -9.99 11.43
N LEU A 51 -6.52 -10.32 10.14
CA LEU A 51 -7.69 -10.91 9.48
C LEU A 51 -7.44 -12.34 8.99
N GLY A 52 -6.21 -12.85 9.12
CA GLY A 52 -5.85 -14.19 8.66
C GLY A 52 -5.55 -14.30 7.17
N GLY A 53 -5.47 -13.18 6.44
CA GLY A 53 -5.11 -13.19 5.03
C GLY A 53 -5.74 -12.06 4.22
N VAL A 54 -5.29 -11.95 2.97
CA VAL A 54 -5.87 -11.03 1.98
C VAL A 54 -7.27 -11.49 1.60
N ASP A 55 -7.50 -12.79 1.44
CA ASP A 55 -8.83 -13.32 1.10
C ASP A 55 -9.85 -13.04 2.21
N SER A 56 -9.45 -13.19 3.47
CA SER A 56 -10.28 -12.82 4.61
C SER A 56 -10.61 -11.34 4.63
N TYR A 57 -9.65 -10.47 4.30
CA TYR A 57 -9.89 -9.03 4.15
C TYR A 57 -10.89 -8.75 3.02
N LEU A 58 -10.67 -9.30 1.82
CA LEU A 58 -11.53 -9.09 0.65
C LEU A 58 -12.95 -9.62 0.89
N SER A 59 -13.10 -10.73 1.62
CA SER A 59 -14.40 -11.33 1.94
C SER A 59 -15.33 -10.43 2.76
N LYS A 60 -14.78 -9.38 3.39
CA LYS A 60 -15.56 -8.40 4.17
C LYS A 60 -16.34 -7.44 3.28
N PHE A 61 -15.90 -7.25 2.03
CA PHE A 61 -16.54 -6.36 1.08
C PHE A 61 -17.38 -7.17 0.11
N LYS A 62 -18.57 -6.68 -0.23
CA LYS A 62 -19.52 -7.42 -1.06
C LYS A 62 -19.94 -6.62 -2.28
N ASP A 63 -20.32 -7.34 -3.34
CA ASP A 63 -20.90 -6.73 -4.51
C ASP A 63 -22.41 -6.44 -4.34
N THR A 64 -23.01 -5.85 -5.38
CA THR A 64 -24.43 -5.47 -5.34
C THR A 64 -25.36 -6.68 -5.23
N ALA A 65 -25.03 -7.80 -5.87
CA ALA A 65 -25.88 -8.99 -5.85
C ALA A 65 -25.91 -9.59 -4.45
N ALA A 66 -24.75 -9.75 -3.83
CA ALA A 66 -24.61 -10.24 -2.47
C ALA A 66 -25.32 -9.33 -1.43
N TYR A 67 -25.39 -8.02 -1.65
CA TYR A 67 -26.18 -7.13 -0.80
C TYR A 67 -27.68 -7.21 -1.07
N ARG A 68 -28.11 -7.34 -2.33
CA ARG A 68 -29.54 -7.53 -2.65
C ARG A 68 -30.11 -8.80 -2.04
N ASP A 69 -29.32 -9.86 -2.00
CA ASP A 69 -29.72 -11.15 -1.44
C ASP A 69 -29.63 -11.18 0.10
N SER A 70 -29.05 -10.15 0.72
CA SER A 70 -28.95 -10.05 2.17
C SER A 70 -30.32 -9.74 2.80
N PRO A 71 -30.68 -10.42 3.91
CA PRO A 71 -31.88 -10.09 4.69
C PRO A 71 -31.93 -8.62 5.12
N CYS A 72 -30.78 -7.93 5.22
CA CYS A 72 -30.73 -6.53 5.62
C CYS A 72 -31.40 -5.59 4.60
N TYR A 73 -31.56 -6.04 3.36
CA TYR A 73 -32.26 -5.32 2.29
C TYR A 73 -33.66 -5.87 2.02
N SER A 74 -34.22 -6.61 2.99
CA SER A 74 -35.58 -7.15 2.96
C SER A 74 -36.53 -6.42 3.92
N ILE A 75 -37.84 -6.62 3.76
CA ILE A 75 -38.86 -6.04 4.65
C ILE A 75 -38.77 -6.60 6.08
N SER A 76 -38.35 -7.86 6.22
CA SER A 76 -38.16 -8.52 7.52
C SER A 76 -36.98 -7.94 8.31
N GLY A 77 -36.11 -7.14 7.68
CA GLY A 77 -34.86 -6.72 8.27
C GLY A 77 -33.88 -7.88 8.42
N CYS A 78 -32.79 -7.64 9.13
CA CYS A 78 -31.77 -8.64 9.41
C CYS A 78 -31.44 -8.76 10.89
N THR A 79 -30.68 -9.79 11.21
CA THR A 79 -30.17 -10.01 12.55
C THR A 79 -29.11 -8.98 12.94
N ASP A 80 -28.89 -8.80 14.24
CA ASP A 80 -27.82 -7.93 14.76
C ASP A 80 -26.44 -8.33 14.22
N ALA A 81 -26.21 -9.62 13.99
CA ALA A 81 -24.96 -10.13 13.44
C ALA A 81 -24.74 -9.71 11.98
N GLU A 82 -25.78 -9.76 11.15
CA GLU A 82 -25.72 -9.32 9.75
C GLU A 82 -25.56 -7.80 9.67
N TRP A 83 -26.25 -7.06 10.54
CA TRP A 83 -26.07 -5.62 10.67
C TRP A 83 -24.66 -5.26 11.13
N ALA A 84 -24.11 -6.00 12.10
CA ALA A 84 -22.74 -5.83 12.54
C ALA A 84 -21.72 -6.11 11.43
N ALA A 85 -21.94 -7.14 10.61
CA ALA A 85 -21.06 -7.45 9.48
C ALA A 85 -21.02 -6.33 8.43
N MET A 86 -22.15 -5.66 8.17
CA MET A 86 -22.17 -4.49 7.27
C MET A 86 -21.40 -3.29 7.83
N LYS A 87 -21.53 -3.02 9.13
CA LYS A 87 -20.75 -1.99 9.82
C LYS A 87 -19.26 -2.34 9.89
N ASP A 88 -18.94 -3.64 9.99
CA ASP A 88 -17.56 -4.13 10.00
C ASP A 88 -16.85 -3.81 8.67
N SER A 89 -17.53 -3.97 7.52
CA SER A 89 -16.95 -3.63 6.22
C SER A 89 -16.65 -2.13 6.08
N GLU A 90 -17.50 -1.26 6.63
CA GLU A 90 -17.30 0.20 6.62
C GLU A 90 -16.14 0.61 7.52
N ARG A 91 -16.13 0.09 8.76
CA ARG A 91 -15.05 0.32 9.71
C ARG A 91 -13.72 -0.14 9.12
N LEU A 92 -13.68 -1.36 8.58
CA LEU A 92 -12.48 -1.92 7.99
C LEU A 92 -12.03 -1.15 6.75
N GLY A 93 -12.94 -0.77 5.87
CA GLY A 93 -12.63 0.06 4.70
C GLY A 93 -12.01 1.41 5.09
N SER A 94 -12.58 2.08 6.09
CA SER A 94 -12.08 3.35 6.62
C SER A 94 -10.69 3.20 7.27
N GLU A 95 -10.52 2.22 8.16
CA GLU A 95 -9.23 1.94 8.81
C GLU A 95 -8.14 1.60 7.79
N SER A 96 -8.50 0.80 6.78
CA SER A 96 -7.63 0.40 5.70
C SER A 96 -7.21 1.58 4.84
N GLN A 97 -8.17 2.41 4.43
CA GLN A 97 -7.89 3.60 3.64
C GLN A 97 -6.97 4.56 4.40
N LYS A 98 -7.23 4.78 5.69
CA LYS A 98 -6.37 5.60 6.54
C LYS A 98 -4.95 5.05 6.60
N LYS A 99 -4.79 3.75 6.92
CA LYS A 99 -3.46 3.11 6.99
C LYS A 99 -2.68 3.24 5.69
N ALA A 100 -3.31 2.94 4.55
CA ALA A 100 -2.67 3.02 3.25
C ALA A 100 -2.31 4.48 2.87
N THR A 101 -3.17 5.44 3.22
CA THR A 101 -2.91 6.88 2.99
C THR A 101 -1.79 7.41 3.89
N ASP A 102 -1.78 7.03 5.18
CA ASP A 102 -0.71 7.39 6.12
C ASP A 102 0.64 6.83 5.65
N ALA A 103 0.67 5.59 5.14
CA ALA A 103 1.87 4.99 4.58
C ALA A 103 2.35 5.74 3.32
N LEU A 104 1.43 6.20 2.46
CA LEU A 104 1.76 7.02 1.30
C LEU A 104 2.38 8.36 1.72
N PHE A 105 1.78 9.08 2.66
CA PHE A 105 2.30 10.37 3.11
C PHE A 105 3.66 10.25 3.80
N LYS A 106 3.85 9.24 4.65
CA LYS A 106 5.16 8.97 5.27
C LYS A 106 6.22 8.65 4.22
N GLY A 107 5.87 7.85 3.21
CA GLY A 107 6.76 7.57 2.09
C GLY A 107 7.14 8.82 1.30
N LEU A 108 6.20 9.74 1.07
CA LEU A 108 6.45 11.01 0.39
C LEU A 108 7.35 11.95 1.19
N ASP A 109 7.13 12.08 2.51
CA ASP A 109 7.97 12.86 3.42
C ASP A 109 9.42 12.35 3.42
N GLU A 110 9.60 11.04 3.56
CA GLU A 110 10.92 10.42 3.49
C GLU A 110 11.55 10.52 2.09
N GLN A 111 10.75 10.54 1.01
CA GLN A 111 11.27 10.77 -0.34
C GLN A 111 11.79 12.20 -0.50
N GLN A 112 11.10 13.17 0.08
CA GLN A 112 11.54 14.56 0.04
C GLN A 112 12.91 14.72 0.70
N ASN A 113 13.10 14.09 1.86
CA ASN A 113 14.40 14.06 2.55
C ASN A 113 15.48 13.33 1.74
N ALA A 114 15.13 12.22 1.09
CA ALA A 114 16.07 11.46 0.27
C ALA A 114 16.53 12.24 -0.97
N MET A 115 15.65 12.98 -1.65
CA MET A 115 16.00 13.71 -2.88
C MET A 115 17.15 14.71 -2.71
N GLN A 116 17.22 15.39 -1.56
CA GLN A 116 18.27 16.38 -1.30
C GLN A 116 19.63 15.70 -1.00
N SER A 117 19.60 14.58 -0.28
CA SER A 117 20.79 13.75 -0.05
C SER A 117 21.28 13.13 -1.37
N ASP A 118 20.37 12.60 -2.17
CA ASP A 118 20.68 11.97 -3.45
C ASP A 118 21.34 12.95 -4.45
N ALA A 119 20.85 14.19 -4.53
CA ALA A 119 21.45 15.22 -5.38
C ALA A 119 22.89 15.54 -4.96
N SER A 120 23.12 15.72 -3.66
CA SER A 120 24.45 16.01 -3.10
C SER A 120 25.42 14.84 -3.30
N GLN A 121 24.92 13.62 -3.14
CA GLN A 121 25.69 12.39 -3.35
C GLN A 121 26.05 12.20 -4.83
N LEU A 122 25.10 12.45 -5.73
CA LEU A 122 25.33 12.36 -7.18
C LEU A 122 26.43 13.34 -7.62
N GLU A 123 26.38 14.59 -7.15
CA GLU A 123 27.41 15.59 -7.45
C GLU A 123 28.80 15.14 -6.95
N SER A 124 28.85 14.57 -5.73
CA SER A 124 30.09 14.05 -5.15
C SER A 124 30.66 12.87 -5.95
N LEU A 125 29.80 11.93 -6.35
CA LEU A 125 30.20 10.78 -7.19
C LEU A 125 30.69 11.22 -8.57
N GLN A 126 30.04 12.21 -9.17
CA GLN A 126 30.45 12.76 -10.47
C GLN A 126 31.83 13.43 -10.38
N LYS A 127 32.08 14.26 -9.37
CA LYS A 127 33.39 14.88 -9.15
C LYS A 127 34.47 13.83 -8.92
N ALA A 128 34.20 12.84 -8.08
CA ALA A 128 35.17 11.80 -7.77
C ALA A 128 35.50 10.91 -8.98
N ALA A 129 34.50 10.61 -9.82
CA ALA A 129 34.69 9.89 -11.08
C ALA A 129 35.54 10.69 -12.10
N GLN A 130 35.41 12.02 -12.13
CA GLN A 130 36.20 12.89 -13.01
C GLN A 130 37.68 12.96 -12.60
N THR A 131 37.98 12.84 -11.31
CA THR A 131 39.33 12.93 -10.77
C THR A 131 40.04 11.58 -10.64
N ALA A 132 39.37 10.47 -10.96
CA ALA A 132 39.92 9.13 -10.85
C ALA A 132 41.13 8.97 -11.78
N THR A 133 42.28 8.59 -11.23
CA THR A 133 43.52 8.44 -12.01
C THR A 133 43.80 6.99 -12.38
N GLY A 134 43.25 6.03 -11.64
CA GLY A 134 43.37 4.59 -11.91
C GLY A 134 42.08 3.93 -12.41
N GLN A 135 42.22 2.88 -13.24
CA GLN A 135 41.08 2.06 -13.69
C GLN A 135 40.28 1.46 -12.53
N MET A 136 40.96 1.03 -11.47
CA MET A 136 40.32 0.48 -10.27
C MET A 136 39.50 1.53 -9.51
N GLU A 137 39.98 2.77 -9.41
CA GLU A 137 39.23 3.88 -8.81
C GLU A 137 38.00 4.23 -9.64
N ALA A 138 38.18 4.32 -10.97
CA ALA A 138 37.07 4.58 -11.89
C ALA A 138 35.97 3.51 -11.80
N ILE A 139 36.34 2.22 -11.77
CA ILE A 139 35.39 1.10 -11.59
C ILE A 139 34.69 1.19 -10.23
N SER A 140 35.41 1.54 -9.16
CA SER A 140 34.83 1.71 -7.84
C SER A 140 33.76 2.82 -7.80
N TYR A 141 34.03 3.98 -8.42
CA TYR A 141 33.04 5.05 -8.55
C TYR A 141 31.85 4.66 -9.44
N ALA A 142 32.09 3.90 -10.51
CA ALA A 142 31.02 3.36 -11.35
C ALA A 142 30.09 2.43 -10.55
N ASN A 143 30.64 1.55 -9.70
CA ASN A 143 29.85 0.68 -8.83
C ASN A 143 29.05 1.46 -7.79
N GLN A 144 29.62 2.54 -7.23
CA GLN A 144 28.91 3.42 -6.31
C GLN A 144 27.75 4.14 -7.00
N LEU A 145 27.96 4.66 -8.20
CA LEU A 145 26.92 5.31 -9.00
C LEU A 145 25.81 4.32 -9.36
N ALA A 146 26.15 3.11 -9.78
CA ALA A 146 25.18 2.06 -10.09
C ALA A 146 24.35 1.67 -8.84
N SER A 147 25.01 1.54 -7.69
CA SER A 147 24.34 1.27 -6.41
C SER A 147 23.39 2.42 -6.04
N HIS A 148 23.82 3.68 -6.21
CA HIS A 148 22.98 4.85 -5.98
C HIS A 148 21.74 4.86 -6.89
N GLN A 149 21.91 4.59 -8.19
CA GLN A 149 20.80 4.50 -9.14
C GLN A 149 19.83 3.36 -8.78
N ALA A 150 20.34 2.19 -8.38
CA ALA A 150 19.51 1.08 -7.93
C ALA A 150 18.71 1.44 -6.67
N ASN A 151 19.31 2.19 -5.73
CA ASN A 151 18.63 2.70 -4.55
C ASN A 151 17.44 3.61 -4.93
N GLN A 152 17.67 4.55 -5.85
CA GLN A 152 16.62 5.46 -6.34
C GLN A 152 15.47 4.72 -7.01
N LEU A 153 15.76 3.70 -7.82
CA LEU A 153 14.73 2.87 -8.45
C LEU A 153 13.90 2.11 -7.41
N LEU A 154 14.54 1.59 -6.35
CA LEU A 154 13.82 0.93 -5.26
C LEU A 154 12.94 1.90 -4.47
N GLN A 155 13.40 3.13 -4.23
CA GLN A 155 12.58 4.18 -3.61
C GLN A 155 11.35 4.53 -4.45
N ILE A 156 11.53 4.78 -5.75
CA ILE A 156 10.43 5.04 -6.69
C ILE A 156 9.45 3.87 -6.70
N ARG A 157 9.97 2.63 -6.73
CA ARG A 157 9.13 1.43 -6.70
C ARG A 157 8.33 1.33 -5.40
N GLY A 158 8.93 1.66 -4.25
CA GLY A 158 8.24 1.73 -2.96
C GLY A 158 7.08 2.72 -2.97
N LEU A 159 7.30 3.94 -3.49
CA LEU A 159 6.26 4.96 -3.62
C LEU A 159 5.12 4.52 -4.54
N LEU A 160 5.44 3.89 -5.68
CA LEU A 160 4.44 3.38 -6.61
C LEU A 160 3.58 2.27 -5.98
N ILE A 161 4.18 1.37 -5.19
CA ILE A 161 3.44 0.34 -4.46
C ILE A 161 2.51 0.99 -3.42
N SER A 162 3.03 1.96 -2.66
CA SER A 162 2.24 2.67 -1.65
C SER A 162 1.06 3.42 -2.28
N GLN A 163 1.28 4.09 -3.41
CA GLN A 163 0.23 4.75 -4.18
C GLN A 163 -0.81 3.76 -4.70
N GLN A 164 -0.38 2.65 -5.31
CA GLN A 164 -1.29 1.60 -5.79
C GLN A 164 -2.13 1.01 -4.66
N ASN A 165 -1.52 0.78 -3.49
CA ASN A 165 -2.20 0.28 -2.30
C ASN A 165 -3.27 1.27 -1.79
N ALA A 166 -2.94 2.56 -1.71
CA ALA A 166 -3.89 3.60 -1.31
C ALA A 166 -5.08 3.70 -2.27
N ILE A 167 -4.84 3.64 -3.58
CA ILE A 167 -5.90 3.66 -4.61
C ILE A 167 -6.74 2.39 -4.54
N ALA A 168 -6.13 1.21 -4.51
CA ALA A 168 -6.84 -0.06 -4.47
C ALA A 168 -7.75 -0.16 -3.24
N THR A 169 -7.23 0.24 -2.07
CA THR A 169 -7.97 0.22 -0.81
C THR A 169 -9.14 1.19 -0.83
N ARG A 170 -8.94 2.41 -1.35
CA ARG A 170 -10.02 3.39 -1.53
C ARG A 170 -11.09 2.85 -2.47
N ASN A 171 -10.70 2.29 -3.60
CA ASN A 171 -11.63 1.77 -4.60
C ASN A 171 -12.42 0.57 -4.06
N GLN A 172 -11.80 -0.29 -3.25
CA GLN A 172 -12.48 -1.40 -2.59
C GLN A 172 -13.59 -0.91 -1.63
N ALA A 173 -13.27 0.08 -0.80
CA ALA A 173 -14.24 0.66 0.13
C ALA A 173 -15.36 1.43 -0.61
N LEU A 174 -15.02 2.12 -1.70
CA LEU A 174 -16.00 2.82 -2.55
C LEU A 174 -16.94 1.82 -3.22
N ALA A 175 -16.41 0.75 -3.82
CA ALA A 175 -17.22 -0.27 -4.48
C ALA A 175 -18.20 -0.94 -3.52
N ASP A 176 -17.78 -1.23 -2.28
CA ASP A 176 -18.67 -1.76 -1.22
C ASP A 176 -19.81 -0.78 -0.91
N ARG A 177 -19.50 0.51 -0.80
CA ARG A 177 -20.50 1.55 -0.54
C ARG A 177 -21.48 1.69 -1.70
N GLU A 178 -20.98 1.76 -2.93
CA GLU A 178 -21.80 1.82 -4.15
C GLU A 178 -22.70 0.59 -4.27
N ALA A 179 -22.21 -0.59 -3.90
CA ALA A 179 -22.99 -1.83 -3.88
C ALA A 179 -24.15 -1.78 -2.87
N LYS A 180 -23.89 -1.27 -1.66
CA LYS A 180 -24.93 -1.04 -0.64
C LYS A 180 -25.97 -0.01 -1.08
N GLU A 181 -25.52 1.10 -1.68
CA GLU A 181 -26.39 2.14 -2.22
C GLU A 181 -27.28 1.58 -3.34
N ALA A 182 -26.72 0.79 -4.26
CA ALA A 182 -27.45 0.15 -5.34
C ALA A 182 -28.47 -0.88 -4.85
N ALA A 183 -28.13 -1.67 -3.82
CA ALA A 183 -29.06 -2.60 -3.19
C ALA A 183 -30.20 -1.87 -2.47
N SER A 184 -29.89 -0.82 -1.71
CA SER A 184 -30.88 0.05 -1.06
C SER A 184 -31.83 0.68 -2.08
N ALA A 185 -31.30 1.27 -3.15
CA ALA A 185 -32.09 1.91 -4.19
C ALA A 185 -32.97 0.91 -4.97
N ALA A 186 -32.52 -0.33 -5.13
CA ALA A 186 -33.37 -1.38 -5.70
C ALA A 186 -34.55 -1.71 -4.78
N GLN A 187 -34.31 -1.81 -3.46
CA GLN A 187 -35.37 -2.09 -2.50
C GLN A 187 -36.38 -0.94 -2.35
N LEU A 188 -35.91 0.31 -2.37
CA LEU A 188 -36.80 1.47 -2.36
C LEU A 188 -37.72 1.51 -3.59
N ARG A 189 -37.20 1.09 -4.76
CA ARG A 189 -37.95 1.03 -6.02
C ARG A 189 -38.82 -0.21 -6.19
N SER A 190 -38.54 -1.30 -5.45
CA SER A 190 -39.32 -2.55 -5.51
C SER A 190 -40.73 -2.41 -4.93
N GLY A 191 -41.00 -1.32 -4.21
CA GLY A 191 -42.36 -0.76 -4.08
C GLY A 191 -43.40 -1.73 -3.55
N LYS A 192 -43.22 -2.28 -2.35
CA LYS A 192 -44.32 -2.86 -1.57
C LYS A 192 -44.69 -1.91 -0.44
N PHE A 193 -45.81 -1.21 -0.61
CA PHE A 193 -46.40 -0.43 0.48
C PHE A 193 -46.78 -1.36 1.62
N VAL A 194 -46.19 -1.15 2.80
CA VAL A 194 -46.60 -1.82 4.04
C VAL A 194 -47.19 -0.74 4.95
N LYS A 195 -48.50 -0.85 5.22
CA LYS A 195 -49.19 0.06 6.15
C LYS A 195 -48.56 -0.07 7.54
N SER A 196 -48.19 1.04 8.16
CA SER A 196 -47.72 1.05 9.56
C SER A 196 -48.80 0.48 10.49
N SER A 197 -48.39 -0.17 11.58
CA SER A 197 -49.31 -0.63 12.61
C SER A 197 -50.09 0.54 13.19
N ALA A 198 -51.41 0.42 13.27
CA ALA A 198 -52.26 1.45 13.83
C ALA A 198 -51.89 1.65 15.31
N LYS A 199 -51.40 2.83 15.67
CA LYS A 199 -51.31 3.25 17.07
C LYS A 199 -52.70 3.73 17.50
N SER A 200 -53.34 3.03 18.43
CA SER A 200 -54.45 3.61 19.18
C SER A 200 -53.89 4.56 20.24
N TRP A 201 -54.45 5.76 20.33
CA TRP A 201 -54.17 6.72 21.38
C TRP A 201 -55.03 6.41 22.61
#